data_AF-A0A521GQS9-F1
#
_entry.id   AF-A0A521GQS9-F1
#
_cell.length_a   1.000
_cell.length_b   1.000
_cell.length_c   1.000
_cell.angle_alpha   90.00
_cell.angle_beta   90.00
_cell.angle_gamma   90.00
#
_symmetry.space_group_name_H-M   'P 1'
#
loop_
_entity.id
_entity.type
_entity.pdbx_description
1 polymer ?
#
loop_
_entity_poly.entity_id
_entity_poly.type
_entity_poly.pdbx_seq_one_letter_code
_entity_poly.pdbx_strand_id
1 'polypeptide(L)'
;MPARSTYPLLNIFGFLAYLSCLFQWALVILPFLPGILDSDVFHTFVPSGESEAKPDIPSPEVLPDWLIFIIIAIIAVGVIIVTVLAFGRLPRAVGQTGQKLTRSAAEYAIPIVTHHAKIPEKKRRALTARIVFDIKLAVLTLPLIVLLIVPLPETTVAPQVLVLVAALAAGWSLFLFCLQAMLARVFKVSLDRLW
;
A
#
# COMPACT_ATOMS: atom_id res chain seq x y z
N MET A 1 30.45 7.17 11.09
CA MET A 1 29.32 7.85 10.42
C MET A 1 28.89 6.97 9.25
N PRO A 2 27.62 6.54 9.14
CA PRO A 2 27.19 5.81 7.96
C PRO A 2 27.30 6.70 6.71
N ALA A 3 27.84 6.15 5.62
CA ALA A 3 27.95 6.83 4.35
C ALA A 3 26.57 7.29 3.87
N ARG A 4 26.46 8.50 3.30
CA ARG A 4 25.21 9.06 2.73
C ARG A 4 24.47 8.10 1.78
N SER A 5 25.18 7.13 1.20
CA SER A 5 24.71 6.10 0.27
C SER A 5 23.83 4.99 0.89
N THR A 6 23.84 4.78 2.21
CA THR A 6 23.06 3.67 2.81
C THR A 6 21.57 4.00 3.00
N TYR A 7 21.20 5.26 3.16
CA TYR A 7 19.80 5.67 3.40
C TYR A 7 18.84 5.29 2.26
N PRO A 8 19.16 5.54 0.97
CA PRO A 8 18.29 5.14 -0.14
C PRO A 8 18.03 3.63 -0.15
N LEU A 9 19.07 2.82 0.06
CA LEU A 9 18.96 1.36 0.08
C LEU A 9 18.02 0.88 1.20
N LEU A 10 18.18 1.39 2.43
CA LEU A 10 17.30 1.03 3.54
C LEU A 10 15.85 1.47 3.31
N ASN A 11 15.63 2.61 2.66
CA ASN A 11 14.29 3.11 2.37
C ASN A 11 13.61 2.35 1.21
N ILE A 12 14.37 1.71 0.31
CA ILE A 12 13.81 0.80 -0.68
C ILE A 12 13.13 -0.38 0.01
N PHE A 13 13.78 -0.98 1.02
CA PHE A 13 13.16 -2.08 1.78
C PHE A 13 11.88 -1.63 2.50
N GLY A 14 11.90 -0.43 3.11
CA GLY A 14 10.70 0.15 3.72
C GLY A 14 9.58 0.39 2.70
N PHE A 15 9.91 0.95 1.53
CA PHE A 15 8.95 1.12 0.44
C PHE A 15 8.36 -0.21 -0.05
N LEU A 16 9.20 -1.23 -0.28
CA LEU A 16 8.73 -2.55 -0.70
C LEU A 16 7.81 -3.18 0.36
N ALA A 17 8.11 -2.97 1.65
CA ALA A 17 7.25 -3.44 2.73
C ALA A 17 5.89 -2.71 2.73
N TYR A 18 5.87 -1.38 2.52
CA TYR A 18 4.61 -0.64 2.35
C TYR A 18 3.83 -1.08 1.12
N LEU A 19 4.50 -1.31 0.00
CA LEU A 19 3.86 -1.73 -1.25
C LEU A 19 3.24 -3.13 -1.08
N SER A 20 3.97 -4.05 -0.46
CA SER A 20 3.47 -5.37 -0.10
C SER A 20 2.27 -5.28 0.85
N CYS A 21 2.34 -4.41 1.87
CA CYS A 21 1.21 -4.15 2.77
C CYS A 21 -0.02 -3.58 2.04
N LEU A 22 0.17 -2.66 1.10
CA LEU A 22 -0.91 -2.12 0.28
C LEU A 22 -1.55 -3.21 -0.58
N PHE A 23 -0.73 -4.09 -1.16
CA PHE A 23 -1.23 -5.24 -1.90
C PHE A 23 -2.04 -6.21 -1.02
N GLN A 24 -1.63 -6.43 0.24
CA GLN A 24 -2.43 -7.20 1.19
C GLN A 24 -3.81 -6.58 1.43
N TRP A 25 -3.88 -5.26 1.63
CA TRP A 25 -5.16 -4.57 1.77
C TRP A 25 -6.02 -4.68 0.50
N ALA A 26 -5.42 -4.58 -0.69
CA ALA A 26 -6.13 -4.79 -1.94
C ALA A 26 -6.70 -6.21 -2.06
N LEU A 27 -5.95 -7.23 -1.64
CA LEU A 27 -6.41 -8.62 -1.62
C LEU A 27 -7.59 -8.84 -0.68
N VAL A 28 -7.66 -8.11 0.44
CA VAL A 28 -8.80 -8.17 1.36
C VAL A 28 -10.05 -7.55 0.73
N ILE A 29 -9.90 -6.46 -0.02
CA ILE A 29 -11.02 -5.73 -0.63
C ILE A 29 -11.57 -6.48 -1.85
N LEU A 30 -10.71 -7.15 -2.62
CA LEU A 30 -11.06 -7.76 -3.90
C LEU A 30 -12.30 -8.68 -3.86
N PRO A 31 -12.48 -9.58 -2.87
CA PRO A 31 -13.67 -10.43 -2.78
C PRO A 31 -14.97 -9.64 -2.60
N PHE A 32 -14.91 -8.47 -1.98
CA PHE A 32 -16.09 -7.61 -1.73
C PHE A 32 -16.39 -6.67 -2.89
N LEU A 33 -15.50 -6.58 -3.88
CA LEU A 33 -15.62 -5.63 -4.98
C LEU A 33 -16.95 -5.78 -5.76
N PRO A 34 -17.45 -6.99 -6.10
CA PRO A 34 -18.74 -7.13 -6.78
C PRO A 34 -19.88 -6.48 -5.98
N GLY A 35 -19.98 -6.76 -4.68
CA GLY A 35 -21.01 -6.16 -3.83
C GLY A 35 -20.86 -4.65 -3.64
N ILE A 36 -19.64 -4.11 -3.75
CA ILE A 36 -19.40 -2.66 -3.76
C ILE A 36 -19.90 -2.05 -5.07
N LEU A 37 -19.62 -2.69 -6.21
CA LEU A 37 -20.02 -2.20 -7.54
C LEU A 37 -21.53 -2.26 -7.77
N ASP A 38 -22.21 -3.26 -7.20
CA ASP A 38 -23.67 -3.42 -7.27
C ASP A 38 -24.42 -2.58 -6.22
N SER A 39 -23.71 -1.81 -5.39
CA SER A 39 -24.33 -1.02 -4.32
C SER A 39 -24.99 0.26 -4.84
N ASP A 40 -26.15 0.62 -4.29
CA ASP A 40 -26.85 1.88 -4.60
C ASP A 40 -25.97 3.13 -4.39
N VAL A 41 -25.05 3.05 -3.41
CA VAL A 41 -24.07 4.10 -3.14
C VAL A 41 -23.13 4.28 -4.32
N PHE A 42 -22.62 3.21 -4.91
CA PHE A 42 -21.76 3.29 -6.08
C PHE A 42 -22.52 3.86 -7.29
N HIS A 43 -23.76 3.43 -7.50
CA HIS A 43 -24.64 3.95 -8.56
C HIS A 43 -25.01 5.42 -8.40
N THR A 44 -24.90 5.98 -7.19
CA THR A 44 -25.06 7.42 -6.93
C THR A 44 -23.91 8.25 -7.52
N PHE A 45 -22.69 7.70 -7.60
CA PHE A 45 -21.50 8.40 -8.11
C PHE A 45 -21.15 8.02 -9.54
N VAL A 46 -21.44 6.79 -9.94
CA VAL A 46 -21.29 6.28 -11.29
C VAL A 46 -22.66 5.77 -11.72
N PRO A 47 -23.49 6.62 -12.36
CA PRO A 47 -24.76 6.15 -12.89
C PRO A 47 -24.47 4.92 -13.75
N SER A 48 -25.11 3.80 -13.42
CA SER A 48 -25.16 2.69 -14.36
C SER A 48 -25.76 3.26 -15.62
N GLY A 49 -24.93 3.41 -16.66
CA GLY A 49 -25.48 3.43 -17.99
C GLY A 49 -26.20 2.11 -18.10
N GLU A 50 -27.54 2.14 -18.07
CA GLU A 50 -28.32 1.07 -18.66
C GLU A 50 -27.61 0.75 -19.96
N SER A 51 -27.16 -0.51 -20.10
CA SER A 51 -26.75 -1.00 -21.39
C SER A 51 -28.02 -1.03 -22.23
N GLU A 52 -28.49 0.15 -22.67
CA GLU A 52 -29.38 0.30 -23.80
C GLU A 52 -28.79 -0.62 -24.85
N ALA A 53 -29.59 -1.59 -25.27
CA ALA A 53 -29.26 -2.44 -26.39
C ALA A 53 -28.72 -1.52 -27.48
N LYS A 54 -27.41 -1.59 -27.74
CA LYS A 54 -26.78 -0.74 -28.74
C LYS A 54 -27.65 -0.84 -29.98
N PRO A 55 -28.23 0.26 -30.48
CA PRO A 55 -28.72 0.27 -31.84
C PRO A 55 -27.59 -0.28 -32.70
N ASP A 56 -27.93 -0.98 -33.77
CA ASP A 56 -26.95 -1.42 -34.76
C ASP A 56 -26.38 -0.14 -35.42
N ILE A 57 -25.41 0.48 -34.74
CA ILE A 57 -24.70 1.66 -35.20
C ILE A 57 -23.80 1.12 -36.31
N PRO A 58 -23.99 1.54 -37.57
CA PRO A 58 -23.09 1.14 -38.63
C PRO A 58 -21.67 1.46 -38.17
N SER A 59 -20.80 0.44 -38.21
CA SER A 59 -19.44 0.50 -37.68
C SER A 59 -18.82 1.85 -38.03
N PRO A 60 -18.47 2.69 -37.03
CA PRO A 60 -17.84 3.97 -37.33
C PRO A 60 -16.59 3.67 -38.16
N GLU A 61 -16.29 4.52 -39.15
CA GLU A 61 -15.10 4.42 -39.99
C GLU A 61 -13.92 3.98 -39.13
N VAL A 62 -13.47 2.74 -39.35
CA VAL A 62 -12.34 2.18 -38.63
C VAL A 62 -11.18 3.10 -38.95
N LEU A 63 -10.68 3.81 -37.93
CA LEU A 63 -9.51 4.66 -38.07
C LEU A 63 -8.45 3.85 -38.81
N PRO A 64 -7.75 4.43 -39.80
CA PRO A 64 -6.74 3.70 -40.55
C PRO A 64 -5.77 2.99 -39.60
N ASP A 65 -5.42 1.73 -39.88
CA ASP A 65 -4.65 0.88 -38.96
C ASP A 65 -3.38 1.58 -38.43
N TRP A 66 -2.70 2.35 -39.29
CA TRP A 66 -1.51 3.12 -38.93
C TRP A 66 -1.78 4.18 -37.85
N LEU A 67 -2.98 4.78 -37.84
CA LEU A 67 -3.39 5.78 -36.86
C LEU A 67 -3.70 5.12 -35.50
N ILE A 68 -4.31 3.94 -35.51
CA ILE A 68 -4.53 3.12 -34.30
C ILE A 68 -3.18 2.72 -33.68
N PHE A 69 -2.23 2.26 -34.49
CA PHE A 69 -0.88 1.93 -34.03
C PHE A 69 -0.16 3.13 -33.40
N ILE A 70 -0.29 4.33 -33.99
CA ILE A 70 0.28 5.56 -33.41
C ILE A 70 -0.36 5.89 -32.06
N ILE A 71 -1.68 5.80 -31.94
CA ILE A 71 -2.39 6.06 -30.68
C ILE A 71 -1.94 5.07 -29.60
N ILE A 72 -1.89 3.77 -29.92
CA ILE A 72 -1.41 2.74 -29.00
C ILE A 72 0.05 2.99 -28.60
N ALA A 73 0.91 3.35 -29.54
CA ALA A 73 2.32 3.66 -29.26
C ALA A 73 2.47 4.87 -28.33
N ILE A 74 1.69 5.94 -28.55
CA ILE A 74 1.68 7.13 -27.68
C ILE A 74 1.20 6.76 -26.27
N ILE A 75 0.12 5.99 -26.16
CA ILE A 75 -0.40 5.52 -24.85
C ILE A 75 0.66 4.66 -24.16
N ALA A 76 1.28 3.71 -24.86
CA ALA A 76 2.31 2.84 -24.32
C ALA A 76 3.53 3.64 -23.81
N VAL A 77 4.03 4.59 -24.61
CA VAL A 77 5.12 5.49 -24.19
C VAL A 77 4.71 6.33 -22.98
N GLY A 78 3.48 6.86 -22.98
CA GLY A 78 2.92 7.59 -21.84
C GLY A 78 2.90 6.75 -20.56
N VAL A 79 2.39 5.52 -20.65
CA VAL A 79 2.37 4.56 -19.53
C VAL A 79 3.78 4.25 -19.05
N ILE A 80 4.75 4.05 -19.95
CA ILE A 80 6.16 3.82 -19.58
C ILE A 80 6.73 5.04 -18.84
N ILE A 81 6.54 6.26 -19.37
CA ILE A 81 7.03 7.49 -18.73
C ILE A 81 6.41 7.66 -17.34
N VAL A 82 5.09 7.51 -17.22
CA VAL A 82 4.39 7.58 -15.93
C VAL A 82 4.91 6.52 -14.97
N THR A 83 5.14 5.31 -15.45
CA THR A 83 5.70 4.20 -14.66
C THR A 83 7.09 4.53 -14.15
N VAL A 84 8.02 4.99 -15.00
CA VAL A 84 9.38 5.38 -14.59
C VAL A 84 9.34 6.53 -13.57
N LEU A 85 8.52 7.55 -13.81
CA LEU A 85 8.37 8.68 -12.89
C LEU A 85 7.75 8.26 -11.54
N ALA A 86 6.78 7.35 -11.58
CA ALA A 86 6.21 6.73 -10.39
C ALA A 86 7.30 5.97 -9.63
N PHE A 87 8.04 5.06 -10.25
CA PHE A 87 9.11 4.31 -9.58
C PHE A 87 10.20 5.22 -8.98
N GLY A 88 10.50 6.37 -9.57
CA GLY A 88 11.46 7.33 -9.03
C GLY A 88 10.98 8.15 -7.83
N ARG A 89 9.71 8.61 -7.84
CA ARG A 89 9.19 9.55 -6.83
C ARG A 89 8.30 8.90 -5.77
N LEU A 90 7.59 7.84 -6.16
CA LEU A 90 6.56 7.18 -5.38
C LEU A 90 7.15 6.50 -4.13
N PRO A 91 8.36 5.91 -4.14
CA PRO A 91 8.97 5.46 -2.89
C PRO A 91 9.01 6.59 -1.88
N ARG A 92 9.60 7.72 -2.26
CA ARG A 92 9.80 8.87 -1.38
C ARG A 92 8.52 9.46 -0.85
N ALA A 93 7.54 9.68 -1.73
CA ALA A 93 6.24 10.20 -1.32
C ALA A 93 5.53 9.24 -0.36
N VAL A 94 5.45 7.94 -0.69
CA VAL A 94 4.76 6.93 0.11
C VAL A 94 5.40 6.79 1.47
N GLY A 95 6.72 6.60 1.53
CA GLY A 95 7.35 6.38 2.82
C GLY A 95 7.43 7.64 3.69
N GLN A 96 7.67 8.83 3.13
CA GLN A 96 7.61 10.06 3.93
C GLN A 96 6.21 10.29 4.51
N THR A 97 5.17 10.00 3.73
CA THR A 97 3.78 10.10 4.18
C THR A 97 3.47 9.05 5.23
N GLY A 98 3.85 7.79 5.00
CA GLY A 98 3.68 6.70 5.97
C GLY A 98 4.42 6.96 7.28
N GLN A 99 5.65 7.47 7.22
CA GLN A 99 6.42 7.85 8.40
C GLN A 99 5.74 8.99 9.16
N LYS A 100 5.24 10.03 8.45
CA LYS A 100 4.54 11.16 9.07
C LYS A 100 3.26 10.70 9.76
N LEU A 101 2.47 9.84 9.11
CA LEU A 101 1.23 9.30 9.64
C LEU A 101 1.48 8.43 10.87
N THR A 102 2.37 7.44 10.76
CA THR A 102 2.68 6.53 11.87
C THR A 102 3.30 7.25 13.06
N ARG A 103 4.17 8.24 12.80
CA ARG A 103 4.75 9.06 13.87
C ARG A 103 3.71 9.96 14.53
N SER A 104 2.83 10.59 13.75
CA SER A 104 1.74 11.40 14.31
C SER A 104 0.83 10.55 15.20
N ALA A 105 0.42 9.38 14.71
CA ALA A 105 -0.35 8.41 15.49
C ALA A 105 0.39 8.00 16.78
N ALA A 106 1.70 7.74 16.69
CA ALA A 106 2.50 7.42 17.87
C ALA A 106 2.58 8.59 18.87
N GLU A 107 2.72 9.83 18.39
CA GLU A 107 2.73 11.03 19.25
C GLU A 107 1.40 11.24 19.98
N TYR A 108 0.27 10.91 19.35
CA TYR A 108 -1.04 10.86 20.00
C TYR A 108 -1.18 9.71 21.00
N ALA A 109 -0.55 8.56 20.74
CA ALA A 109 -0.60 7.40 21.62
C ALA A 109 0.29 7.54 22.88
N ILE A 110 1.39 8.31 22.81
CA ILE A 110 2.32 8.51 23.95
C ILE A 110 1.61 8.88 25.25
N PRO A 111 0.79 9.95 25.34
CA PRO A 111 0.15 10.33 26.61
C PRO A 111 -0.77 9.25 27.16
N ILE A 112 -1.37 8.42 26.30
CA ILE A 112 -2.21 7.30 26.72
C ILE A 112 -1.34 6.22 27.38
N VAL A 113 -0.27 5.81 26.71
CA VAL A 113 0.65 4.75 27.19
C VAL A 113 1.43 5.20 28.44
N THR A 114 1.76 6.48 28.55
CA THR A 114 2.49 7.02 29.71
C THR A 114 1.57 7.48 30.83
N HIS A 115 0.25 7.27 30.73
CA HIS A 115 -0.74 7.83 31.66
C HIS A 115 -0.51 9.33 31.93
N HIS A 116 -0.19 10.10 30.90
CA HIS A 116 0.12 11.53 30.94
C HIS A 116 1.36 11.92 31.79
N ALA A 117 2.21 10.96 32.16
CA ALA A 117 3.45 11.24 32.88
C ALA A 117 4.46 12.03 32.03
N LYS A 118 5.14 13.01 32.64
CA LYS A 118 6.25 13.73 32.01
C LYS A 118 7.44 12.80 31.84
N ILE A 119 7.85 12.57 30.60
CA ILE A 119 9.00 11.71 30.25
C ILE A 119 10.15 12.54 29.65
N PRO A 120 11.42 12.20 29.98
CA PRO A 120 12.58 12.81 29.34
C PRO A 120 12.56 12.61 27.81
N GLU A 121 13.04 13.60 27.07
CA GLU A 121 12.98 13.59 25.60
C GLU A 121 13.63 12.35 24.96
N LYS A 122 14.75 11.89 25.51
CA LYS A 122 15.44 10.67 25.06
C LYS A 122 14.57 9.42 25.20
N LYS A 123 13.84 9.29 26.31
CA LYS A 123 12.90 8.18 26.55
C LYS A 123 11.67 8.31 25.65
N ARG A 124 11.19 9.54 25.44
CA ARG A 124 10.09 9.83 24.51
C ARG A 124 10.40 9.38 23.10
N ARG A 125 11.57 9.74 22.56
CA ARG A 125 12.00 9.31 21.20
C ARG A 125 12.06 7.78 21.06
N ALA A 126 12.62 7.09 22.06
CA ALA A 126 12.69 5.64 22.05
C ALA A 126 11.30 4.99 22.13
N LEU A 127 10.39 5.56 22.92
CA LEU A 127 9.01 5.09 23.04
C LEU A 127 8.23 5.33 21.74
N THR A 128 8.36 6.50 21.11
CA THR A 128 7.78 6.80 19.80
C THR A 128 8.20 5.77 18.76
N ALA A 129 9.51 5.45 18.69
CA ALA A 129 10.01 4.47 17.72
C ALA A 129 9.42 3.06 17.94
N ARG A 130 9.19 2.65 19.19
CA ARG A 130 8.52 1.39 19.52
C ARG A 130 7.06 1.40 19.09
N ILE A 131 6.32 2.43 19.44
CA ILE A 131 4.90 2.57 19.06
C ILE A 131 4.75 2.59 17.54
N VAL A 132 5.63 3.28 16.80
CA VAL A 132 5.62 3.26 15.33
C VAL A 132 5.80 1.85 14.79
N PHE A 133 6.71 1.07 15.37
CA PHE A 133 6.92 -0.33 14.98
C PHE A 133 5.68 -1.18 15.27
N ASP A 134 5.06 -1.00 16.43
CA ASP A 134 3.84 -1.71 16.83
C ASP A 134 2.66 -1.35 15.90
N ILE A 135 2.51 -0.08 15.51
CA ILE A 135 1.51 0.36 14.52
C ILE A 135 1.76 -0.33 13.17
N LYS A 136 3.00 -0.37 12.69
CA LYS A 136 3.33 -1.07 11.43
C LYS A 136 2.97 -2.55 11.50
N LEU A 137 3.27 -3.21 12.62
CA LEU A 137 2.93 -4.61 12.85
C LEU A 137 1.40 -4.83 12.89
N ALA A 138 0.66 -3.95 13.56
CA ALA A 138 -0.80 -4.00 13.59
C ALA A 138 -1.40 -3.85 12.19
N VAL A 139 -0.97 -2.84 11.43
CA VAL A 139 -1.47 -2.60 10.06
C VAL A 139 -1.14 -3.76 9.11
N LEU A 140 0.00 -4.42 9.30
CA LEU A 140 0.41 -5.60 8.51
C LEU A 140 -0.40 -6.85 8.82
N THR A 141 -0.77 -7.05 10.08
CA THR A 141 -1.50 -8.26 10.54
C THR A 141 -3.00 -8.16 10.34
N LEU A 142 -3.56 -6.95 10.37
CA LEU A 142 -5.00 -6.69 10.20
C LEU A 142 -5.60 -7.34 8.93
N PRO A 143 -5.02 -7.18 7.72
CA PRO A 143 -5.54 -7.83 6.51
C PRO A 143 -5.73 -9.33 6.64
N LEU A 144 -4.75 -10.01 7.25
CA LEU A 144 -4.79 -11.46 7.43
C LEU A 144 -5.86 -11.85 8.44
N ILE A 145 -6.00 -11.09 9.54
CA ILE A 145 -7.04 -11.31 10.54
C ILE A 145 -8.44 -11.14 9.91
N VAL A 146 -8.63 -10.12 9.09
CA VAL A 146 -9.90 -9.88 8.38
C VAL A 146 -10.27 -11.07 7.50
N LEU A 147 -9.32 -11.58 6.70
CA LEU A 147 -9.58 -12.76 5.84
C LEU A 147 -9.88 -14.05 6.61
N LEU A 148 -9.39 -14.17 7.85
CA LEU A 148 -9.62 -15.36 8.68
C LEU A 148 -10.97 -15.33 9.42
N ILE A 149 -11.48 -14.13 9.72
CA ILE A 149 -12.69 -13.97 10.56
C ILE A 149 -13.91 -13.61 9.71
N VAL A 150 -13.74 -12.80 8.66
CA VAL A 150 -14.87 -12.32 7.87
C VAL A 150 -15.29 -13.40 6.87
N PRO A 151 -16.56 -13.80 6.86
CA PRO A 151 -17.07 -14.74 5.86
C PRO A 151 -16.95 -14.09 4.47
N LEU A 152 -16.25 -14.78 3.58
CA LEU A 152 -16.06 -14.31 2.21
C LEU A 152 -17.30 -14.61 1.38
N PRO A 153 -17.71 -13.69 0.49
CA PRO A 153 -18.76 -13.96 -0.49
C PRO A 153 -18.32 -15.08 -1.44
N GLU A 154 -19.29 -15.69 -2.13
CA GLU A 154 -18.98 -16.66 -3.18
C GLU A 154 -18.19 -15.97 -4.29
N THR A 155 -16.93 -16.36 -4.43
CA THR A 155 -16.01 -15.84 -5.44
C THR A 155 -15.44 -17.00 -6.23
N THR A 156 -14.97 -16.71 -7.45
CA THR A 156 -14.30 -17.70 -8.32
C THR A 156 -13.01 -18.25 -7.70
N VAL A 157 -12.42 -17.51 -6.76
CA VAL A 157 -11.16 -17.89 -6.10
C VAL A 157 -11.47 -18.57 -4.78
N ALA A 158 -10.92 -19.77 -4.58
CA ALA A 158 -11.08 -20.50 -3.34
C ALA A 158 -10.56 -19.68 -2.13
N PRO A 159 -11.32 -19.56 -1.02
CA PRO A 159 -10.93 -18.82 0.18
C PRO A 159 -9.53 -19.18 0.70
N GLN A 160 -9.16 -20.46 0.62
CA GLN A 160 -7.87 -20.98 1.05
C GLN A 160 -6.70 -20.36 0.27
N VAL A 161 -6.90 -20.09 -1.03
CA VAL A 161 -5.88 -19.46 -1.87
C VAL A 161 -5.69 -18.00 -1.45
N LEU A 162 -6.78 -17.27 -1.19
CA LEU A 162 -6.72 -15.88 -0.73
C LEU A 162 -5.98 -15.78 0.60
N VAL A 163 -6.30 -16.65 1.57
CA VAL A 163 -5.63 -16.70 2.86
C VAL A 163 -4.14 -17.05 2.71
N LEU A 164 -3.80 -18.03 1.87
CA LEU A 164 -2.42 -18.42 1.62
C LEU A 164 -1.60 -17.26 1.02
N VAL A 165 -2.12 -16.61 -0.01
CA VAL A 165 -1.46 -15.47 -0.66
C VAL A 165 -1.31 -14.31 0.32
N ALA A 166 -2.34 -14.01 1.11
CA ALA A 166 -2.28 -12.97 2.13
C ALA A 166 -1.26 -13.29 3.23
N ALA A 167 -1.14 -14.55 3.65
CA ALA A 167 -0.15 -15.00 4.63
C ALA A 167 1.29 -14.90 4.09
N LEU A 168 1.52 -15.31 2.84
CA LEU A 168 2.83 -15.15 2.18
C LEU A 168 3.21 -13.68 2.04
N ALA A 169 2.27 -12.83 1.63
CA ALA A 169 2.48 -11.39 1.55
C ALA A 169 2.75 -10.77 2.93
N ALA A 170 2.06 -11.24 3.99
CA ALA A 170 2.32 -10.81 5.37
C ALA A 170 3.73 -11.19 5.82
N GLY A 171 4.13 -12.44 5.58
CA GLY A 171 5.46 -12.94 5.89
C GLY A 171 6.54 -12.16 5.15
N TRP A 172 6.31 -11.83 3.88
CA TRP A 172 7.22 -11.03 3.08
C TRP A 172 7.34 -9.58 3.59
N SER A 173 6.21 -8.91 3.86
CA SER A 173 6.19 -7.57 4.46
C SER A 173 6.93 -7.55 5.80
N LEU A 174 6.72 -8.56 6.64
CA LEU A 174 7.37 -8.68 7.94
C LEU A 174 8.88 -8.87 7.79
N PHE A 175 9.29 -9.77 6.90
CA PHE A 175 10.70 -10.00 6.57
C PHE A 175 11.38 -8.69 6.13
N LEU A 176 10.74 -7.91 5.25
CA LEU A 176 11.28 -6.63 4.77
C LEU A 176 11.40 -5.58 5.90
N PHE A 177 10.39 -5.44 6.77
CA PHE A 177 10.47 -4.52 7.91
C PHE A 177 11.55 -4.95 8.92
N CYS A 178 11.65 -6.26 9.20
CA CYS A 178 12.70 -6.81 10.06
C CYS A 178 14.09 -6.58 9.45
N LEU A 179 14.24 -6.79 8.14
CA LEU A 179 15.49 -6.56 7.42
C LEU A 179 15.87 -5.07 7.47
N GLN A 180 14.93 -4.16 7.21
CA GLN A 180 15.15 -2.71 7.33
C GLN A 180 15.60 -2.32 8.74
N ALA A 181 14.94 -2.85 9.78
CA ALA A 181 15.29 -2.58 11.18
C ALA A 181 16.66 -3.17 11.57
N MET A 182 16.99 -4.37 11.09
CA MET A 182 18.27 -5.02 11.32
C MET A 182 19.41 -4.22 10.65
N LEU A 183 19.25 -3.87 9.37
CA LEU A 183 20.23 -3.05 8.64
C LEU A 183 20.40 -1.67 9.30
N ALA A 184 19.31 -1.07 9.80
CA ALA A 184 19.38 0.20 10.53
C ALA A 184 20.28 0.10 11.78
N ARG A 185 20.17 -1.01 12.53
CA ARG A 185 21.02 -1.27 13.70
C ARG A 185 22.47 -1.53 13.29
N VAL A 186 22.71 -2.35 12.27
CA VAL A 186 24.06 -2.68 11.78
C VAL A 186 24.79 -1.43 11.30
N PHE A 187 24.12 -0.58 10.51
CA PHE A 187 24.71 0.65 9.98
C PHE A 187 24.63 1.85 10.94
N LYS A 188 24.11 1.67 12.16
CA LYS A 188 23.90 2.74 13.16
C LYS A 188 23.17 3.96 12.57
N VAL A 189 22.16 3.71 11.73
CA VAL A 189 21.35 4.73 11.08
C VAL A 189 20.23 5.18 12.02
N SER A 190 19.98 6.49 12.11
CA SER A 190 18.87 7.03 12.90
C SER A 190 17.53 6.55 12.34
N LEU A 191 16.72 5.86 13.16
CA LEU A 191 15.36 5.43 12.81
C LEU A 191 14.48 6.62 12.39
N ASP A 192 14.78 7.81 12.90
CA ASP A 192 14.09 9.08 12.59
C ASP A 192 14.15 9.46 11.10
N ARG A 193 15.06 8.87 10.32
CA ARG A 193 15.24 9.13 8.89
C ARG A 193 14.81 7.96 7.99
N LEU A 194 14.36 6.87 8.60
CA LEU A 194 13.89 5.69 7.88
C LEU A 194 12.38 5.75 7.78
N TRP A 195 11.87 5.43 6.60
CA TRP A 195 10.46 5.39 6.30
C TRP A 195 9.99 3.95 6.23
#